data_AF-A0A815SAH1-F1
#
_entry.id   AF-A0A815SAH1-F1
#
_cell.length_a   1.000
_cell.length_b   1.000
_cell.length_c   1.000
_cell.angle_alpha   90.00
_cell.angle_beta   90.00
_cell.angle_gamma   90.00
#
_symmetry.space_group_name_H-M   'P 1'
#
loop_
_entity.id
_entity.type
_entity.pdbx_description
1 polymer ?
#
loop_
_entity_poly.entity_id
_entity_poly.type
_entity_poly.pdbx_seq_one_letter_code
_entity_poly.pdbx_strand_id
1 'polypeptide(L)'
;MRILFCIQRTPIHYTFLFINTRYSPRIYSIKVLRKNALNEGLAEAGVFPGIIIYISFWYRKREQAMRMAIFFGAAIIAGAASGILAYGIIRMNGMAGLEGWRWIFLLESLPIIPLGIITFFFLANIPETVQWLDHCERALLTTILQEDEGMAN
;
A
#
# COMPACT_ATOMS: atom_id res chain seq x y z
N MET A 1 -10.46 2.77 32.68
CA MET A 1 -10.55 3.93 31.78
C MET A 1 -9.20 4.65 31.65
N ARG A 2 -8.14 3.96 31.20
CA ARG A 2 -6.78 4.53 31.04
C ARG A 2 -5.96 3.94 29.88
N ILE A 3 -6.56 3.03 29.09
CA ILE A 3 -5.88 2.28 28.02
C ILE A 3 -6.27 2.80 26.63
N LEU A 4 -7.40 3.52 26.49
CA LEU A 4 -7.84 4.05 25.19
C LEU A 4 -7.10 5.32 24.72
N PHE A 5 -6.36 6.03 25.57
CA PHE A 5 -5.69 7.29 25.18
C PHE A 5 -4.33 7.10 24.47
N CYS A 6 -3.82 5.87 24.37
CA CYS A 6 -2.49 5.59 23.82
C CYS A 6 -2.49 5.31 22.29
N ILE A 7 -3.64 4.95 21.72
CA ILE A 7 -3.71 4.51 20.30
C ILE A 7 -4.05 5.67 19.35
N GLN A 8 -4.66 6.74 19.84
CA GLN A 8 -5.21 7.79 18.97
C GLN A 8 -4.31 9.02 18.75
N ARG A 9 -3.11 9.07 19.35
CA ARG A 9 -2.20 10.23 19.26
C ARG A 9 -0.94 10.00 18.41
N THR A 10 -0.78 8.82 17.84
CA THR A 10 0.48 8.37 17.25
C THR A 10 0.58 8.39 15.73
N PRO A 11 -0.46 8.14 14.91
CA PRO A 11 -0.21 7.97 13.47
C PRO A 11 0.21 9.28 12.77
N ILE A 12 -0.29 10.44 13.21
CA ILE A 12 0.07 11.73 12.60
C ILE A 12 1.41 12.26 13.13
N HIS A 13 1.76 11.93 14.38
CA HIS A 13 3.03 12.36 14.97
C HIS A 13 4.23 11.64 14.38
N TYR A 14 4.09 10.38 13.95
CA TYR A 14 5.20 9.60 13.38
C TYR A 14 5.65 10.11 12.02
N THR A 15 4.73 10.45 11.12
CA THR A 15 5.07 11.07 9.82
C THR A 15 5.71 12.45 10.02
N PHE A 16 5.21 13.24 10.97
CA PHE A 16 5.76 14.56 11.27
C PHE A 16 7.13 14.49 11.98
N LEU A 17 7.34 13.51 12.86
CA LEU A 17 8.64 13.25 13.50
C LEU A 17 9.65 12.74 12.49
N PHE A 18 9.30 11.82 11.58
CA PHE A 18 10.21 11.37 10.53
C PHE A 18 10.67 12.52 9.62
N ILE A 19 9.78 13.46 9.29
CA ILE A 19 10.11 14.62 8.46
C ILE A 19 10.90 15.69 9.24
N ASN A 20 10.64 15.89 10.54
CA ASN A 20 11.32 16.90 11.37
C ASN A 20 12.57 16.40 12.13
N THR A 21 12.85 15.11 12.14
CA THR A 21 14.09 14.61 12.75
C THR A 21 15.28 15.04 11.91
N ARG A 22 16.09 15.97 12.43
CA ARG A 22 17.49 16.09 12.00
C ARG A 22 18.10 14.70 12.14
N TYR A 23 18.57 14.15 11.03
CA TYR A 23 19.28 12.87 10.98
C TYR A 23 20.61 13.04 11.74
N SER A 24 20.57 12.93 13.06
CA SER A 24 21.76 12.97 13.92
C SER A 24 22.30 11.55 14.05
N PRO A 25 23.51 11.25 13.54
CA PRO A 25 24.03 9.88 13.49
C PRO A 25 24.30 9.23 14.87
N ARG A 26 24.02 9.94 15.97
CA ARG A 26 24.34 9.53 17.35
C ARG A 26 23.22 8.77 18.09
N ILE A 27 22.01 8.68 17.54
CA ILE A 27 20.82 8.10 18.23
C ILE A 27 20.31 6.81 17.54
N TYR A 28 21.20 5.91 17.12
CA TYR A 28 20.84 4.57 16.66
C TYR A 28 21.01 3.53 17.78
N SER A 29 20.23 3.67 18.85
CA SER A 29 20.10 2.55 19.79
C SER A 29 19.23 1.47 19.13
N ILE A 30 19.65 0.20 19.20
CA ILE A 30 18.92 -0.94 18.63
C ILE A 30 17.44 -0.98 19.06
N LYS A 31 17.14 -0.39 20.23
CA LYS A 31 15.79 -0.23 20.79
C LYS A 31 14.90 0.71 19.97
N VAL A 32 15.47 1.80 19.44
CA VAL A 32 14.73 2.78 18.62
C VAL A 32 14.43 2.19 17.24
N LEU A 33 15.43 1.55 16.63
CA LEU A 33 15.28 0.88 15.33
C LEU A 33 14.23 -0.24 15.38
N ARG A 34 14.27 -1.08 16.42
CA ARG A 34 13.26 -2.15 16.60
C ARG A 34 11.85 -1.59 16.78
N LYS A 35 11.68 -0.47 17.46
CA LYS A 35 10.36 0.13 17.69
C LYS A 35 9.76 0.70 16.40
N ASN A 36 10.57 1.36 15.57
CA ASN A 36 10.09 1.90 14.29
C ASN A 36 9.70 0.77 13.32
N ALA A 37 10.55 -0.25 13.20
CA ALA A 37 10.27 -1.41 12.35
C ALA A 37 8.99 -2.16 12.75
N LEU A 38 8.68 -2.25 14.05
CA LEU A 38 7.43 -2.84 14.53
C LEU A 38 6.20 -2.00 14.17
N ASN A 39 6.30 -0.68 14.23
CA ASN A 39 5.20 0.20 13.87
C ASN A 39 4.90 0.16 12.37
N GLU A 40 5.95 0.18 11.54
CA GLU A 40 5.84 0.08 10.08
C GLU A 40 5.31 -1.30 9.68
N GLY A 41 5.86 -2.37 10.26
CA GLY A 41 5.38 -3.72 10.02
C GLY A 41 3.91 -3.91 10.41
N LEU A 42 3.44 -3.28 11.48
CA LEU A 42 2.03 -3.31 11.86
C LEU A 42 1.14 -2.54 10.85
N ALA A 43 1.63 -1.44 10.29
CA ALA A 43 0.91 -0.67 9.28
C ALA A 43 0.80 -1.41 7.94
N GLU A 44 1.82 -2.18 7.55
CA GLU A 44 1.87 -2.87 6.26
C GLU A 44 1.37 -4.32 6.29
N ALA A 45 1.22 -4.93 7.47
CA ALA A 45 0.86 -6.35 7.62
C ALA A 45 -0.44 -6.76 6.90
N GLY A 46 -1.39 -5.83 6.71
CA GLY A 46 -2.67 -6.10 6.07
C GLY A 46 -2.64 -6.08 4.54
N VAL A 47 -1.58 -5.55 3.91
CA VAL A 47 -1.58 -5.27 2.46
C VAL A 47 -1.61 -6.56 1.65
N PHE A 48 -0.69 -7.48 1.92
CA PHE A 48 -0.62 -8.77 1.23
C PHE A 48 -1.87 -9.64 1.40
N PRO A 49 -2.36 -9.94 2.63
CA PRO A 49 -3.57 -10.73 2.78
C PRO A 49 -4.80 -10.04 2.17
N GLY A 50 -4.86 -8.70 2.19
CA GLY A 50 -5.92 -7.94 1.53
C GLY A 50 -5.96 -8.14 0.02
N ILE A 51 -4.79 -8.09 -0.65
CA ILE A 51 -4.68 -8.31 -2.10
C ILE A 51 -5.06 -9.75 -2.47
N ILE A 52 -4.61 -10.74 -1.70
CA ILE A 52 -4.94 -12.15 -1.92
C ILE A 52 -6.46 -12.35 -1.88
N ILE A 53 -7.11 -11.87 -0.83
CA ILE A 53 -8.57 -12.01 -0.67
C ILE A 53 -9.31 -11.27 -1.79
N TYR A 54 -8.86 -10.07 -2.15
CA TYR A 54 -9.49 -9.29 -3.22
C TYR A 54 -9.43 -10.02 -4.58
N ILE A 55 -8.26 -10.56 -4.94
CA ILE A 55 -8.10 -11.31 -6.19
C ILE A 55 -8.95 -12.58 -6.18
N SER A 56 -9.12 -13.23 -5.02
CA SER A 56 -9.95 -14.42 -4.88
C SER A 56 -11.42 -14.18 -5.18
N PHE A 57 -11.98 -13.01 -4.84
CA PHE A 57 -13.38 -12.69 -5.12
C PHE A 57 -13.68 -12.35 -6.58
N TRP A 58 -12.67 -11.97 -7.36
CA TRP A 58 -12.87 -11.48 -8.72
C TRP A 58 -12.39 -12.45 -9.81
N TYR A 59 -11.60 -13.47 -9.45
CA TYR A 59 -10.91 -14.31 -10.43
C TYR A 59 -10.88 -15.80 -10.06
N ARG A 60 -10.99 -16.64 -11.11
CA ARG A 60 -10.85 -18.10 -11.04
C ARG A 60 -9.50 -18.53 -10.52
N LYS A 61 -9.44 -19.63 -9.77
CA LYS A 61 -8.23 -20.17 -9.12
C LYS A 61 -7.04 -20.31 -10.07
N ARG A 62 -7.29 -20.76 -11.31
CA ARG A 62 -6.25 -20.90 -12.35
C ARG A 62 -5.63 -19.57 -12.80
N GLU A 63 -6.35 -18.46 -12.67
CA GLU A 63 -5.93 -17.13 -13.14
C GLU A 63 -5.31 -16.28 -12.02
N GLN A 64 -5.56 -16.63 -10.76
CA GLN A 64 -5.07 -15.91 -9.58
C GLN A 64 -3.53 -15.83 -9.55
N ALA A 65 -2.84 -16.95 -9.86
CA ALA A 65 -1.39 -17.01 -9.86
C ALA A 65 -0.74 -16.02 -10.85
N MET A 66 -1.32 -15.90 -12.06
CA MET A 66 -0.82 -14.96 -13.07
C MET A 66 -1.00 -13.50 -12.61
N ARG A 67 -2.12 -13.19 -11.97
CA ARG A 67 -2.40 -11.83 -11.47
C ARG A 67 -1.47 -11.43 -10.34
N MET A 68 -1.16 -12.38 -9.46
CA MET A 68 -0.15 -12.19 -8.43
C MET A 68 1.24 -11.99 -9.02
N ALA A 69 1.61 -12.75 -10.05
CA ALA A 69 2.89 -12.56 -10.73
C ALA A 69 3.03 -11.16 -11.33
N ILE A 70 1.95 -10.62 -11.91
CA ILE A 70 1.92 -9.24 -12.41
C ILE A 70 2.09 -8.23 -11.27
N PHE A 71 1.41 -8.42 -10.14
CA PHE A 71 1.54 -7.55 -8.96
C PHE A 71 2.98 -7.50 -8.43
N PHE A 72 3.61 -8.66 -8.24
CA PHE A 72 5.00 -8.74 -7.81
C PHE A 72 5.97 -8.18 -8.85
N GLY A 73 5.72 -8.43 -10.14
CA GLY A 73 6.50 -7.86 -11.24
C GLY A 73 6.47 -6.33 -11.23
N ALA A 74 5.28 -5.74 -11.05
CA ALA A 74 5.13 -4.30 -10.91
C ALA A 74 5.87 -3.74 -9.69
N ALA A 75 5.84 -4.45 -8.54
CA ALA A 75 6.58 -4.06 -7.34
C ALA A 75 8.11 -4.03 -7.58
N ILE A 76 8.65 -5.02 -8.29
CA ILE A 76 10.08 -5.06 -8.65
C ILE A 76 10.46 -3.88 -9.56
N ILE A 77 9.63 -3.62 -10.58
CA ILE A 77 9.85 -2.51 -11.51
C ILE A 77 9.78 -1.17 -10.77
N ALA A 78 8.80 -0.99 -9.88
CA ALA A 78 8.68 0.20 -9.04
C ALA A 78 9.91 0.40 -8.15
N GLY A 79 10.41 -0.68 -7.52
CA GLY A 79 11.65 -0.65 -6.74
C GLY A 79 12.87 -0.23 -7.55
N ALA A 80 13.01 -0.74 -8.78
CA ALA A 80 14.08 -0.33 -9.69
C ALA A 80 13.97 1.15 -10.11
N ALA A 81 12.74 1.62 -10.38
CA ALA A 81 12.48 3.02 -10.74
C ALA A 81 12.75 3.98 -9.57
N SER A 82 12.46 3.58 -8.33
CA SER A 82 12.71 4.37 -7.12
C SER A 82 14.21 4.69 -6.96
N GLY A 83 15.10 3.74 -7.26
CA GLY A 83 16.55 3.96 -7.24
C GLY A 83 17.02 5.02 -8.26
N ILE A 84 16.44 5.02 -9.45
CA ILE A 84 16.75 6.00 -10.51
C ILE A 84 16.22 7.39 -10.12
N LEU A 85 15.01 7.46 -9.57
CA LEU A 85 14.42 8.68 -9.04
C LEU A 85 15.28 9.27 -7.91
N ALA A 86 15.73 8.45 -6.97
CA ALA A 86 16.59 8.87 -5.87
C ALA A 86 17.90 9.51 -6.36
N TYR A 87 18.51 8.97 -7.42
CA TYR A 87 19.69 9.55 -8.05
C TYR A 87 19.45 10.97 -8.59
N GLY A 88 18.28 11.20 -9.21
CA GLY A 88 17.88 12.53 -9.68
C GLY A 88 17.63 13.52 -8.54
N ILE A 89 16.94 13.06 -7.49
CA ILE A 89 16.50 13.90 -6.36
C ILE A 89 17.64 14.26 -5.41
N ILE A 90 18.71 13.47 -5.33
CA ILE A 90 19.91 13.84 -4.54
C ILE A 90 20.49 15.19 -4.99
N ARG A 91 20.33 15.58 -6.25
CA ARG A 91 20.77 16.88 -6.77
C ARG A 91 19.92 18.06 -6.28
N MET A 92 18.77 17.79 -5.67
CA MET A 92 17.85 18.78 -5.06
C MET A 92 18.23 19.12 -3.61
N ASN A 93 19.37 18.61 -3.11
CA ASN A 93 19.80 18.83 -1.74
C ASN A 93 20.02 20.34 -1.45
N GLY A 94 19.42 20.85 -0.37
CA GLY A 94 19.52 22.26 0.03
C GLY A 94 18.47 23.18 -0.61
N MET A 95 17.66 22.70 -1.56
CA MET A 95 16.52 23.48 -2.05
C MET A 95 15.45 23.63 -0.96
N ALA A 96 14.98 24.86 -0.76
CA ALA A 96 14.06 25.26 0.32
C ALA A 96 14.56 24.97 1.75
N GLY A 97 15.88 24.80 1.95
CA GLY A 97 16.46 24.46 3.27
C GLY A 97 16.18 23.03 3.72
N LEU A 98 15.76 22.15 2.80
CA LEU A 98 15.46 20.75 3.05
C LEU A 98 16.59 19.85 2.55
N GLU A 99 16.89 18.81 3.33
CA GLU A 99 17.80 17.74 2.93
C GLU A 99 17.21 16.91 1.77
N GLY A 100 18.05 16.47 0.84
CA GLY A 100 17.64 15.73 -0.36
C GLY A 100 16.79 14.48 -0.08
N TRP A 101 17.01 13.78 1.03
CA TRP A 101 16.21 12.60 1.40
C TRP A 101 14.74 12.94 1.73
N ARG A 102 14.46 14.16 2.21
CA ARG A 102 13.08 14.62 2.48
C ARG A 102 12.31 14.83 1.18
N TRP A 103 13.01 15.30 0.14
CA TRP A 103 12.45 15.47 -1.20
C TRP A 103 12.09 14.13 -1.84
N ILE A 104 12.85 13.06 -1.57
CA ILE A 104 12.54 11.71 -2.07
C ILE A 104 11.17 11.28 -1.53
N PHE A 105 10.98 11.31 -0.21
CA PHE A 105 9.71 10.93 0.39
C PHE A 105 8.55 11.83 -0.06
N LEU A 106 8.75 13.15 -0.16
CA LEU A 106 7.70 14.06 -0.60
C LEU A 106 7.27 13.77 -2.05
N LEU A 107 8.23 13.68 -2.97
CA LEU A 107 7.90 13.48 -4.39
C LEU A 107 7.33 12.08 -4.68
N GLU A 108 7.77 11.06 -3.94
CA GLU A 108 7.31 9.68 -4.14
C GLU A 108 5.94 9.43 -3.48
N SER A 109 5.67 9.98 -2.30
CA SER A 109 4.42 9.73 -1.57
C SER A 109 3.28 10.69 -1.91
N LEU A 110 3.57 11.94 -2.32
CA LEU A 110 2.55 12.93 -2.67
C LEU A 110 1.58 12.45 -3.77
N PRO A 111 2.03 11.84 -4.89
CA PRO A 111 1.11 11.34 -5.92
C PRO A 111 0.36 10.07 -5.50
N ILE A 112 0.89 9.29 -4.54
CA ILE A 112 0.27 8.04 -4.08
C ILE A 112 -0.97 8.32 -3.21
N ILE A 113 -0.97 9.41 -2.43
CA ILE A 113 -2.10 9.80 -1.58
C ILE A 113 -3.42 9.96 -2.38
N PRO A 114 -3.50 10.81 -3.43
CA PRO A 114 -4.73 10.95 -4.21
C PRO A 114 -5.06 9.67 -4.97
N LEU A 115 -4.06 8.91 -5.43
CA LEU A 115 -4.30 7.62 -6.08
C LEU A 115 -4.98 6.62 -5.12
N GLY A 116 -4.58 6.60 -3.86
CA GLY A 116 -5.22 5.81 -2.81
C GLY A 116 -6.67 6.22 -2.56
N ILE A 117 -6.95 7.53 -2.53
CA ILE A 117 -8.32 8.05 -2.39
C ILE A 117 -9.19 7.65 -3.58
N ILE A 118 -8.68 7.80 -4.80
CA ILE A 118 -9.38 7.40 -6.03
C ILE A 118 -9.66 5.89 -5.98
N THR A 119 -8.66 5.09 -5.63
CA THR A 119 -8.79 3.63 -5.53
C THR A 119 -9.87 3.27 -4.51
N PHE A 120 -9.92 3.93 -3.35
CA PHE A 120 -10.94 3.69 -2.35
C PHE A 120 -12.38 3.90 -2.87
N PHE A 121 -12.61 4.88 -3.75
CA PHE A 121 -13.93 5.12 -4.34
C PHE A 121 -14.26 4.23 -5.54
N PHE A 122 -13.25 3.81 -6.32
CA PHE A 122 -13.46 3.02 -7.55
C PHE A 122 -13.36 1.51 -7.33
N LEU A 123 -12.69 1.05 -6.27
CA LEU A 123 -12.49 -0.36 -6.00
C LEU A 123 -13.80 -0.95 -5.42
N ALA A 124 -14.53 -1.69 -6.26
CA ALA A 124 -15.78 -2.33 -5.85
C ALA A 124 -15.51 -3.52 -4.91
N ASN A 125 -16.24 -3.58 -3.80
CA ASN A 125 -15.98 -4.54 -2.71
C ASN A 125 -16.28 -5.99 -3.08
N ILE A 126 -17.31 -6.23 -3.91
CA ILE A 126 -17.83 -7.57 -4.20
C ILE A 126 -18.42 -7.56 -5.62
N PRO A 127 -18.20 -8.59 -6.46
CA PRO A 127 -18.76 -8.68 -7.82
C PRO A 127 -20.28 -8.42 -7.89
N GLU A 128 -21.02 -8.74 -6.83
CA GLU A 128 -22.47 -8.55 -6.75
C GLU A 128 -22.91 -7.07 -6.64
N THR A 129 -22.05 -6.21 -6.08
CA THR A 129 -22.37 -4.81 -5.73
C THR A 129 -21.97 -3.80 -6.80
N VAL A 130 -21.52 -4.27 -7.97
CA VAL A 130 -20.54 -3.52 -8.78
C VAL A 130 -21.01 -2.25 -9.48
N GLN A 131 -22.27 -1.94 -9.77
CA GLN A 131 -22.71 -0.73 -10.52
C GLN A 131 -22.10 -0.44 -11.92
N TRP A 132 -20.79 -0.60 -12.17
CA TRP A 132 -20.15 -0.39 -13.48
C TRP A 132 -20.31 -1.58 -14.43
N LEU A 133 -20.69 -2.75 -13.92
CA LEU A 133 -21.04 -3.94 -14.70
C LEU A 133 -22.54 -4.02 -14.96
N ASP A 134 -22.91 -4.35 -16.19
CA ASP A 134 -24.30 -4.63 -16.55
C ASP A 134 -24.83 -5.85 -15.78
N HIS A 135 -26.15 -5.91 -15.59
CA HIS A 135 -26.77 -6.95 -14.78
C HIS A 135 -26.55 -8.35 -15.38
N CYS A 136 -26.49 -8.46 -16.70
CA CYS A 136 -26.21 -9.72 -17.40
C CYS A 136 -24.76 -10.17 -17.22
N GLU A 137 -23.79 -9.25 -17.36
CA GLU A 137 -22.36 -9.55 -17.18
C GLU A 137 -22.06 -9.97 -15.74
N ARG A 138 -22.71 -9.33 -14.78
CA ARG A 138 -22.56 -9.66 -13.36
C ARG A 138 -23.05 -11.07 -13.06
N ALA A 139 -24.23 -11.43 -13.54
CA ALA A 139 -24.78 -12.77 -13.38
C ALA A 139 -23.86 -13.83 -13.99
N LEU A 140 -23.34 -13.58 -15.19
CA LEU A 140 -22.40 -14.47 -15.86
C LEU A 140 -21.12 -14.67 -15.05
N LEU A 141 -20.52 -13.59 -14.54
CA LEU A 141 -19.32 -13.67 -13.71
C LEU A 141 -19.56 -14.46 -12.42
N THR A 142 -20.68 -14.23 -11.74
CA THR A 142 -21.02 -14.97 -10.50
C THR A 142 -21.20 -16.46 -10.77
N THR A 143 -21.84 -16.84 -11.88
CA THR A 143 -21.99 -18.25 -12.26
C THR A 143 -20.64 -18.90 -12.54
N ILE A 144 -19.76 -18.24 -13.30
CA ILE A 144 -18.42 -18.74 -13.61
C ILE A 144 -17.58 -18.94 -12.34
N LEU A 145 -17.68 -18.02 -11.38
CA LEU A 145 -16.96 -18.12 -10.11
C LEU A 145 -17.53 -19.25 -9.22
N GLN A 146 -18.86 -19.40 -9.17
CA GLN A 146 -19.52 -20.49 -8.42
C GLN A 146 -19.18 -21.88 -8.97
N GLU A 147 -19.08 -22.03 -10.29
CA GLU A 147 -18.65 -23.27 -10.94
C GLU A 147 -17.20 -23.63 -10.57
N ASP A 148 -16.30 -22.63 -10.50
CA ASP A 148 -14.87 -22.83 -10.13
C ASP A 148 -14.66 -23.18 -8.65
N GLU A 149 -15.63 -22.83 -7.80
CA GLU A 149 -15.65 -23.21 -6.38
C GLU A 149 -16.13 -24.66 -6.15
N GLY A 150 -16.72 -25.32 -7.15
CA GLY A 150 -17.19 -26.69 -7.05
C GLY A 150 -18.52 -26.84 -6.31
N MET A 151 -19.34 -25.78 -6.26
CA MET A 151 -20.69 -25.82 -5.66
C MET A 151 -21.78 -26.36 -6.61
N ALA A 152 -21.43 -26.75 -7.83
CA ALA A 152 -22.32 -27.42 -8.77
C ALA A 152 -22.19 -28.95 -8.63
N ASN A 153 -22.88 -29.50 -7.63
CA ASN A 153 -23.18 -30.95 -7.53
C ASN A 153 -24.57 -31.24 -8.08
#